data_AF-A0A5N9GA20-F1
#
_entry.id   AF-A0A5N9GA20-F1
#
_cell.length_a   1.000
_cell.length_b   1.000
_cell.length_c   1.000
_cell.angle_alpha   90.00
_cell.angle_beta   90.00
_cell.angle_gamma   90.00
#
_symmetry.space_group_name_H-M   'P 1'
#
loop_
_entity.id
_entity.type
_entity.pdbx_description
1 polymer ?
#
loop_
_entity_poly.entity_id
_entity_poly.type
_entity_poly.pdbx_seq_one_letter_code
_entity_poly.pdbx_strand_id
1 'polypeptide(L)'
;MVRNLTGFWGSAARKGQQTPDESSARETCLVDGKDLTGSDTYARYRVCPQCRFHYSMTARERIDSLVDPDSFHEINRSIISLDPLSFSSRDSYTKRLFSDQRRTGLTEAVVTGTCTVGGSPTMLIVLDFGFMGGTMGCVVGEKVALALERAVKRKLPAIAIVTSGGARIQEGVLSLMQMAKTSIAANRMNEAGLPFVAVLANPATGQAYGSFAN
;
A
#
# COMPACT_ATOMS: atom_id res chain seq x y z
N MET A 1 -48.87 14.48 48.42
CA MET A 1 -47.82 13.52 48.81
C MET A 1 -46.82 13.43 47.65
N VAL A 2 -45.82 14.30 47.65
CA VAL A 2 -44.38 13.96 47.70
C VAL A 2 -43.76 13.58 46.33
N ARG A 3 -42.99 14.55 45.81
CA ARG A 3 -41.70 14.51 45.06
C ARG A 3 -41.65 13.89 43.64
N ASN A 4 -41.25 14.66 42.62
CA ASN A 4 -39.88 15.09 42.22
C ASN A 4 -38.97 13.95 41.73
N LEU A 5 -38.59 13.99 40.45
CA LEU A 5 -37.19 14.00 39.96
C LEU A 5 -37.15 13.83 38.43
N THR A 6 -37.49 14.89 37.71
CA THR A 6 -36.94 15.14 36.37
C THR A 6 -35.62 15.90 36.57
N GLY A 7 -34.50 15.28 36.22
CA GLY A 7 -33.22 15.95 36.32
C GLY A 7 -32.05 15.03 36.05
N PHE A 8 -31.32 15.36 34.98
CA PHE A 8 -29.97 14.93 34.67
C PHE A 8 -29.81 13.46 34.28
N TRP A 9 -29.27 13.22 33.08
CA TRP A 9 -27.93 12.65 32.93
C TRP A 9 -27.44 12.88 31.50
N GLY A 10 -26.46 13.79 31.41
CA GLY A 10 -25.31 13.76 30.50
C GLY A 10 -25.52 13.34 29.05
N SER A 11 -25.61 14.36 28.18
CA SER A 11 -25.06 14.30 26.82
C SER A 11 -23.57 13.98 26.90
N ALA A 12 -23.22 12.70 26.94
CA ALA A 12 -21.87 12.23 26.69
C ALA A 12 -21.67 12.23 25.18
N ALA A 13 -21.40 13.41 24.62
CA ALA A 13 -20.82 13.56 23.31
C ALA A 13 -19.53 12.72 23.28
N ARG A 14 -19.62 11.51 22.71
CA ARG A 14 -18.46 10.71 22.35
C ARG A 14 -17.69 11.54 21.33
N LYS A 15 -16.70 12.30 21.82
CA LYS A 15 -15.59 12.77 21.00
C LYS A 15 -15.02 11.52 20.35
N GLY A 16 -15.39 11.31 19.08
CA GLY A 16 -14.73 10.32 18.25
C GLY A 16 -13.25 10.63 18.31
N GLN A 17 -12.48 9.71 18.86
CA GLN A 17 -11.03 9.73 18.74
C GLN A 17 -10.73 9.71 17.24
N GLN A 18 -10.44 10.88 16.69
CA GLN A 18 -9.84 11.00 15.38
C GLN A 18 -8.46 10.33 15.50
N THR A 19 -8.35 9.13 14.94
CA THR A 19 -7.04 8.54 14.65
C THR A 19 -6.27 9.55 13.81
N PRO A 20 -5.06 9.97 14.21
CA PRO A 20 -4.32 10.98 13.48
C PRO A 20 -4.09 10.48 12.06
N ASP A 21 -4.40 11.33 11.10
CA ASP A 21 -4.18 11.10 9.68
C ASP A 21 -2.67 10.92 9.45
N GLU A 22 -2.23 9.68 9.24
CA GLU A 22 -0.82 9.31 9.03
C GLU A 22 -0.22 9.95 7.78
N SER A 23 -1.02 10.64 6.95
CA SER A 23 -0.60 11.31 5.72
C SER A 23 -0.12 12.77 5.90
N SER A 24 -0.27 13.35 7.09
CA SER A 24 0.18 14.73 7.36
C SER A 24 1.68 14.77 7.71
N ALA A 25 2.43 15.65 7.02
CA ALA A 25 3.85 15.86 7.30
C ALA A 25 4.01 16.30 8.77
N ARG A 26 4.84 15.57 9.53
CA ARG A 26 5.02 15.85 10.95
C ARG A 26 6.02 16.98 11.15
N GLU A 27 5.76 17.81 12.15
CA GLU A 27 6.69 18.86 12.59
C GLU A 27 7.79 18.29 13.49
N THR A 28 7.51 17.23 14.25
CA THR A 28 8.47 16.63 15.18
C THR A 28 8.62 15.12 14.99
N CYS A 29 9.82 14.63 15.29
CA CYS A 29 10.17 13.24 15.15
C CYS A 29 9.59 12.37 16.28
N LEU A 30 9.05 11.20 15.91
CA LEU A 30 8.45 10.23 16.84
C LEU A 30 9.46 9.55 17.77
N VAL A 31 10.72 9.46 17.38
CA VAL A 31 11.75 8.70 18.11
C VAL A 31 12.57 9.60 19.04
N ASP A 32 13.04 10.74 18.54
CA ASP A 32 13.96 11.63 19.26
C ASP A 32 13.37 13.01 19.57
N GLY A 33 12.14 13.30 19.16
CA GLY A 33 11.44 14.56 19.43
C GLY A 33 12.00 15.78 18.70
N LYS A 34 12.99 15.61 17.81
CA LYS A 34 13.60 16.74 17.09
C LYS A 34 12.69 17.28 16.01
N ASP A 35 12.87 18.57 15.70
CA ASP A 35 12.16 19.27 14.65
C ASP A 35 12.52 18.68 13.26
N LEU A 36 11.49 18.44 12.46
CA LEU A 36 11.55 17.92 11.09
C LEU A 36 11.21 18.98 10.05
N THR A 37 10.72 20.15 10.49
CA THR A 37 10.35 21.24 9.58
C THR A 37 11.59 21.70 8.79
N GLY A 38 11.41 21.95 7.49
CA GLY A 38 12.49 22.39 6.59
C GLY A 38 13.52 21.31 6.21
N SER A 39 13.43 20.08 6.72
CA SER A 39 14.34 19.01 6.30
C SER A 39 13.98 18.46 4.91
N ASP A 40 14.87 18.67 3.92
CA ASP A 40 14.72 18.12 2.57
C ASP A 40 14.68 16.58 2.58
N THR A 41 15.51 15.94 3.41
CA THR A 41 15.52 14.48 3.59
C THR A 41 14.18 13.95 4.09
N TYR A 42 13.57 14.61 5.08
CA TYR A 42 12.27 14.20 5.59
C TYR A 42 11.16 14.49 4.58
N ALA A 43 11.22 15.64 3.89
CA ALA A 43 10.24 16.02 2.89
C ALA A 43 10.21 15.04 1.70
N ARG A 44 11.38 14.61 1.21
CA ARG A 44 11.50 13.73 0.03
C ARG A 44 11.40 12.25 0.35
N TYR A 45 12.08 11.80 1.39
CA TYR A 45 12.27 10.36 1.66
C TYR A 45 11.57 9.88 2.93
N ARG A 46 10.90 10.79 3.66
CA ARG A 46 10.28 10.49 4.95
C ARG A 46 11.26 9.81 5.91
N VAL A 47 12.51 10.28 5.94
CA VAL A 47 13.56 9.82 6.86
C VAL A 47 13.96 10.95 7.80
N CYS A 48 13.99 10.68 9.10
CA CYS A 48 14.53 11.64 10.06
C CYS A 48 16.02 11.89 9.77
N PRO A 49 16.47 13.14 9.57
CA PRO A 49 17.88 13.43 9.29
C PRO A 49 18.81 13.10 10.46
N GLN A 50 18.26 13.00 11.68
CA GLN A 50 19.02 12.85 12.92
C GLN A 50 19.11 11.38 13.36
N CYS A 51 17.98 10.77 13.72
CA CYS A 51 17.95 9.37 14.17
C CYS A 51 17.81 8.35 13.04
N ARG A 52 17.69 8.80 11.78
CA ARG A 52 17.52 7.94 10.59
C ARG A 52 16.30 7.03 10.63
N PHE A 53 15.32 7.31 11.49
CA PHE A 53 14.06 6.58 11.51
C PHE A 53 13.31 6.78 10.19
N HIS A 54 12.87 5.67 9.59
CA HIS A 54 12.10 5.64 8.35
C HIS A 54 10.61 5.65 8.68
N TYR A 55 9.90 6.64 8.18
CA TYR A 55 8.45 6.72 8.29
C TYR A 55 7.78 6.01 7.11
N SER A 56 6.50 5.70 7.27
CA SER A 56 5.66 5.21 6.18
C SER A 56 5.59 6.26 5.07
N MET A 57 5.61 5.77 3.84
CA MET A 57 5.36 6.56 2.63
C MET A 57 4.22 5.89 1.87
N THR A 58 3.31 6.71 1.37
CA THR A 58 2.29 6.28 0.41
C THR A 58 2.95 5.75 -0.87
N ALA A 59 2.22 4.98 -1.66
CA ALA A 59 2.72 4.48 -2.93
C ALA A 59 3.08 5.63 -3.89
N ARG A 60 2.33 6.74 -3.87
CA ARG A 60 2.60 7.91 -4.71
C ARG A 60 3.89 8.62 -4.31
N GLU A 61 4.07 8.89 -3.02
CA GLU A 61 5.34 9.46 -2.52
C GLU A 61 6.54 8.57 -2.85
N ARG A 62 6.38 7.24 -2.74
CA ARG A 62 7.45 6.28 -3.11
C ARG A 62 7.78 6.37 -4.60
N ILE A 63 6.76 6.39 -5.47
CA ILE A 63 6.94 6.54 -6.92
C ILE A 63 7.71 7.83 -7.21
N ASP A 64 7.22 8.96 -6.71
CA ASP A 64 7.80 10.29 -6.96
C ASP A 64 9.24 10.40 -6.44
N SER A 65 9.58 9.67 -5.37
CA SER A 65 10.94 9.66 -4.81
C SER A 65 11.95 8.80 -5.60
N LEU A 66 11.47 7.87 -6.44
CA LEU A 66 12.29 6.83 -7.08
C LEU A 66 12.44 7.02 -8.59
N VAL A 67 11.38 7.47 -9.26
CA VAL A 67 11.33 7.54 -10.73
C VAL A 67 11.90 8.87 -11.24
N ASP A 68 12.36 8.87 -12.48
CA ASP A 68 12.76 10.12 -13.13
C ASP A 68 11.51 11.02 -13.32
N PRO A 69 11.65 12.36 -13.26
CA PRO A 69 10.53 13.29 -13.40
C PRO A 69 9.67 13.02 -14.63
N ASP A 70 8.35 13.08 -14.47
CA ASP A 70 7.34 12.90 -15.53
C ASP A 70 7.40 11.57 -16.31
N SER A 71 8.13 10.57 -15.80
CA SER A 71 8.31 9.29 -16.50
C SER A 71 7.26 8.23 -16.16
N PHE A 72 6.57 8.36 -15.02
CA PHE A 72 5.68 7.31 -14.51
C PHE A 72 4.34 7.28 -15.26
N HIS A 73 4.03 6.14 -15.87
CA HIS A 73 2.77 5.86 -16.52
C HIS A 73 2.09 4.66 -15.85
N GLU A 74 1.04 4.94 -15.09
CA GLU A 74 0.26 3.94 -14.37
C GLU A 74 -0.48 3.00 -15.33
N ILE A 75 -0.45 1.71 -15.03
CA ILE A 75 -1.20 0.67 -15.74
C ILE A 75 -2.17 -0.01 -14.78
N ASN A 76 -3.21 -0.65 -15.34
CA ASN A 76 -4.19 -1.44 -14.59
C ASN A 76 -4.99 -0.65 -13.53
N ARG A 77 -5.00 0.70 -13.61
CA ARG A 77 -5.72 1.57 -12.67
C ARG A 77 -7.21 1.24 -12.58
N SER A 78 -7.83 0.84 -13.69
CA SER A 78 -9.25 0.49 -13.79
C SER A 78 -9.63 -0.82 -13.12
N ILE A 79 -8.67 -1.66 -12.73
CA ILE A 79 -8.95 -2.91 -12.01
C ILE A 79 -9.22 -2.57 -10.55
N ILE A 80 -10.44 -2.84 -10.10
CA ILE A 80 -10.95 -2.56 -8.74
C ILE A 80 -11.43 -3.84 -8.07
N SER A 81 -11.28 -3.90 -6.75
CA SER A 81 -11.77 -5.04 -5.97
C SER A 81 -13.29 -5.02 -5.90
N LEU A 82 -13.87 -6.21 -6.00
CA LEU A 82 -15.27 -6.50 -5.69
C LEU A 82 -15.29 -7.44 -4.49
N ASP A 83 -16.43 -7.55 -3.81
CA ASP A 83 -16.63 -8.56 -2.76
C ASP A 83 -16.88 -9.94 -3.40
N PRO A 84 -15.89 -10.86 -3.42
CA PRO A 84 -16.04 -12.12 -4.14
C PRO A 84 -16.71 -13.20 -3.28
N LEU A 85 -16.80 -13.01 -1.96
CA LEU A 85 -17.26 -14.02 -1.01
C LEU A 85 -18.41 -13.49 -0.15
N SER A 86 -19.53 -14.21 -0.15
CA SER A 86 -20.74 -13.81 0.59
C SER A 86 -20.69 -14.03 2.11
N PHE A 87 -19.54 -14.42 2.68
CA PHE A 87 -19.44 -15.03 4.02
C PHE A 87 -19.17 -14.03 5.17
N SER A 88 -18.67 -12.83 4.88
CA SER A 88 -18.55 -11.77 5.89
C SER A 88 -19.81 -10.90 5.91
N SER A 89 -19.98 -10.03 6.91
CA SER A 89 -20.97 -8.95 6.78
C SER A 89 -20.56 -8.09 5.58
N ARG A 90 -21.15 -8.37 4.40
CA ARG A 90 -20.83 -7.78 3.07
C ARG A 90 -20.61 -6.26 3.16
N ASP A 91 -21.41 -5.63 4.01
CA ASP A 91 -21.33 -4.22 4.37
C ASP A 91 -19.96 -3.79 4.90
N SER A 92 -19.34 -4.53 5.82
CA SER A 92 -18.11 -4.09 6.51
C SER A 92 -16.88 -4.13 5.61
N TYR A 93 -16.74 -5.16 4.76
CA TYR A 93 -15.62 -5.26 3.81
C TYR A 93 -15.72 -4.18 2.73
N THR A 94 -16.88 -4.12 2.07
CA THR A 94 -17.13 -3.15 1.00
C THR A 94 -17.02 -1.71 1.52
N LYS A 95 -17.55 -1.41 2.71
CA LYS A 95 -17.39 -0.08 3.33
C LYS A 95 -15.93 0.25 3.63
N ARG A 96 -15.13 -0.70 4.12
CA ARG A 96 -13.69 -0.49 4.35
C ARG A 96 -12.94 -0.24 3.04
N LEU A 97 -13.22 -1.02 2.00
CA LEU A 97 -12.64 -0.83 0.68
C LEU A 97 -12.92 0.59 0.16
N PHE A 98 -14.19 1.01 0.14
CA PHE A 98 -14.56 2.36 -0.31
C PHE A 98 -14.00 3.47 0.58
N SER A 99 -13.93 3.24 1.89
CA SER A 99 -13.31 4.19 2.83
C SER A 99 -11.83 4.40 2.51
N ASP A 100 -11.09 3.32 2.26
CA ASP A 100 -9.66 3.40 1.94
C ASP A 100 -9.43 3.95 0.52
N GLN A 101 -10.27 3.62 -0.45
CA GLN A 101 -10.25 4.24 -1.78
C GLN A 101 -10.43 5.76 -1.69
N ARG A 102 -11.38 6.23 -0.86
CA ARG A 102 -11.61 7.66 -0.65
C ARG A 102 -10.45 8.33 0.07
N ARG A 103 -9.88 7.69 1.09
CA ARG A 103 -8.78 8.26 1.89
C ARG A 103 -7.46 8.30 1.12
N THR A 104 -7.15 7.27 0.36
CA THR A 104 -5.86 7.13 -0.33
C THR A 104 -5.90 7.62 -1.78
N GLY A 105 -7.08 7.71 -2.39
CA GLY A 105 -7.23 7.96 -3.83
C GLY A 105 -6.79 6.79 -4.72
N LEU A 106 -6.41 5.65 -4.13
CA LEU A 106 -6.00 4.45 -4.85
C LEU A 106 -7.20 3.57 -5.17
N THR A 107 -7.10 2.78 -6.23
CA THR A 107 -8.13 1.78 -6.55
C THR A 107 -7.98 0.48 -5.78
N GLU A 108 -6.75 0.15 -5.36
CA GLU A 108 -6.40 -0.99 -4.52
C GLU A 108 -5.02 -0.77 -3.86
N ALA A 109 -4.59 -1.66 -2.97
CA ALA A 109 -3.31 -1.61 -2.24
C ALA A 109 -2.02 -1.76 -3.06
N VAL A 110 -2.09 -1.66 -4.39
CA VAL A 110 -0.91 -1.66 -5.26
C VAL A 110 -1.11 -0.71 -6.42
N VAL A 111 -0.05 0.03 -6.71
CA VAL A 111 0.10 0.86 -7.89
C VAL A 111 1.16 0.23 -8.79
N THR A 112 0.82 0.01 -10.05
CA THR A 112 1.73 -0.58 -11.04
C THR A 112 1.87 0.35 -12.22
N GLY A 113 3.05 0.44 -12.82
CA GLY A 113 3.29 1.33 -13.95
C GLY A 113 4.63 1.11 -14.62
N THR A 114 4.80 1.70 -15.80
CA THR A 114 6.11 1.80 -16.44
C THR A 114 6.71 3.15 -16.15
N CYS A 115 8.01 3.22 -15.91
CA CYS A 115 8.74 4.47 -15.67
C CYS A 115 10.17 4.37 -16.18
N THR A 116 10.96 5.42 -15.97
CA THR A 116 12.41 5.36 -16.06
C THR A 116 13.02 5.58 -14.68
N VAL A 117 14.11 4.86 -14.40
CA VAL A 117 14.91 5.03 -13.18
C VAL A 117 16.36 5.21 -13.63
N GLY A 118 16.92 6.41 -13.45
CA GLY A 118 18.25 6.73 -13.96
C GLY A 118 18.34 6.57 -15.48
N GLY A 119 17.26 6.90 -16.20
CA GLY A 119 17.15 6.73 -17.65
C GLY A 119 16.84 5.30 -18.13
N SER A 120 16.82 4.31 -17.23
CA SER A 120 16.54 2.92 -17.60
C SER A 120 15.03 2.61 -17.54
N PRO A 121 14.39 2.17 -18.65
CA PRO A 121 12.97 1.87 -18.65
C PRO A 121 12.69 0.65 -17.76
N THR A 122 11.77 0.80 -16.83
CA THR A 122 11.54 -0.15 -15.73
C THR A 122 10.04 -0.34 -15.49
N MET A 123 9.65 -1.57 -15.16
CA MET A 123 8.32 -1.85 -14.61
C MET A 123 8.36 -1.65 -13.09
N LEU A 124 7.49 -0.79 -12.57
CA LEU A 124 7.42 -0.47 -11.16
C LEU A 124 6.13 -1.03 -10.55
N ILE A 125 6.27 -1.67 -9.40
CA ILE A 125 5.18 -2.24 -8.59
C ILE A 125 5.35 -1.68 -7.18
N VAL A 126 4.39 -0.92 -6.67
CA VAL A 126 4.48 -0.29 -5.35
C VAL A 126 3.24 -0.63 -4.55
N LEU A 127 3.41 -1.43 -3.50
CA LEU A 127 2.33 -1.70 -2.54
C LEU A 127 2.16 -0.50 -1.60
N ASP A 128 0.94 -0.31 -1.10
CA ASP A 128 0.61 0.75 -0.15
C ASP A 128 -0.01 0.16 1.12
N PHE A 129 0.71 0.24 2.24
CA PHE A 129 0.20 -0.19 3.55
C PHE A 129 -1.02 0.62 3.99
N GLY A 130 -1.11 1.87 3.56
CA GLY A 130 -2.23 2.75 3.82
C GLY A 130 -3.55 2.24 3.25
N PHE A 131 -3.56 1.34 2.26
CA PHE A 131 -4.79 0.72 1.76
C PHE A 131 -4.97 -0.67 2.35
N MET A 132 -5.92 -0.79 3.28
CA MET A 132 -6.25 -2.03 3.97
C MET A 132 -5.02 -2.81 4.45
N GLY A 133 -4.00 -2.12 4.99
CA GLY A 133 -2.77 -2.74 5.50
C GLY A 133 -1.86 -3.32 4.42
N GLY A 134 -2.01 -2.93 3.15
CA GLY A 134 -1.17 -3.43 2.06
C GLY A 134 -1.38 -4.92 1.75
N THR A 135 -2.45 -5.55 2.25
CA THR A 135 -2.60 -7.01 2.13
C THR A 135 -3.00 -7.43 0.71
N MET A 136 -2.49 -8.58 0.27
CA MET A 136 -2.67 -9.03 -1.10
C MET A 136 -4.02 -9.76 -1.30
N GLY A 137 -4.99 -9.07 -1.88
CA GLY A 137 -6.22 -9.67 -2.42
C GLY A 137 -6.08 -10.05 -3.91
N CYS A 138 -7.16 -10.51 -4.51
CA CYS A 138 -7.29 -10.91 -5.92
C CYS A 138 -6.79 -9.80 -6.84
N VAL A 139 -7.19 -8.55 -6.60
CA VAL A 139 -6.81 -7.43 -7.46
C VAL A 139 -5.36 -7.03 -7.28
N VAL A 140 -4.81 -7.13 -6.06
CA VAL A 140 -3.37 -6.92 -5.84
C VAL A 140 -2.58 -7.98 -6.62
N GLY A 141 -2.93 -9.26 -6.45
CA GLY A 141 -2.30 -10.37 -7.16
C GLY A 141 -2.41 -10.26 -8.68
N GLU A 142 -3.58 -9.86 -9.19
CA GLU A 142 -3.81 -9.60 -10.61
C GLU A 142 -2.92 -8.49 -11.14
N LYS A 143 -2.91 -7.32 -10.50
CA LYS A 143 -2.11 -6.17 -10.94
C LYS A 143 -0.62 -6.49 -10.94
N VAL A 144 -0.12 -7.18 -9.91
CA VAL A 144 1.28 -7.61 -9.80
C VAL A 144 1.62 -8.59 -10.94
N ALA A 145 0.80 -9.62 -11.15
CA ALA A 145 1.04 -10.60 -12.21
C ALA A 145 1.02 -9.94 -13.60
N LEU A 146 0.02 -9.11 -13.90
CA LEU A 146 -0.06 -8.38 -15.17
C LEU A 146 1.13 -7.44 -15.39
N ALA A 147 1.63 -6.80 -14.33
CA ALA A 147 2.82 -5.95 -14.41
C ALA A 147 4.06 -6.76 -14.76
N LEU A 148 4.30 -7.88 -14.06
CA LEU A 148 5.45 -8.77 -14.32
C LEU A 148 5.37 -9.41 -15.71
N GLU A 149 4.21 -9.94 -16.11
CA GLU A 149 4.01 -10.50 -17.45
C GLU A 149 4.23 -9.45 -18.55
N ARG A 150 3.78 -8.20 -18.32
CA ARG A 150 4.04 -7.10 -19.24
C ARG A 150 5.52 -6.71 -19.27
N ALA A 151 6.23 -6.78 -18.14
CA ALA A 151 7.67 -6.57 -18.08
C ALA A 151 8.41 -7.62 -18.91
N VAL A 152 8.06 -8.91 -18.78
CA VAL A 152 8.58 -9.99 -19.63
C VAL A 152 8.32 -9.70 -21.11
N LYS A 153 7.07 -9.41 -21.48
CA LYS A 153 6.69 -9.13 -22.87
C LYS A 153 7.46 -7.95 -23.48
N ARG A 154 7.74 -6.92 -22.68
CA ARG A 154 8.46 -5.71 -23.11
C ARG A 154 9.96 -5.77 -22.87
N LYS A 155 10.48 -6.87 -22.31
CA LYS A 155 11.88 -7.04 -21.92
C LYS A 155 12.37 -5.92 -21.00
N LEU A 156 11.56 -5.55 -20.00
CA LEU A 156 11.89 -4.53 -19.02
C LEU A 156 12.36 -5.20 -17.71
N PRO A 157 13.37 -4.64 -17.01
CA PRO A 157 13.59 -4.95 -15.61
C PRO A 157 12.36 -4.55 -14.78
N ALA A 158 12.20 -5.17 -13.62
CA ALA A 158 11.12 -4.83 -12.69
C ALA A 158 11.66 -4.49 -11.29
N ILE A 159 11.01 -3.54 -10.64
CA ILE A 159 11.24 -3.18 -9.24
C ILE A 159 9.91 -3.29 -8.50
N ALA A 160 9.88 -4.04 -7.41
CA ALA A 160 8.74 -4.15 -6.52
C ALA A 160 9.08 -3.56 -5.14
N ILE A 161 8.34 -2.55 -4.71
CA ILE A 161 8.41 -2.00 -3.36
C ILE A 161 7.28 -2.61 -2.53
N VAL A 162 7.65 -3.41 -1.54
CA VAL A 162 6.72 -4.26 -0.80
C VAL A 162 6.50 -3.69 0.59
N THR A 163 5.29 -3.20 0.83
CA THR A 163 4.76 -2.90 2.17
C THR A 163 3.43 -3.61 2.35
N SER A 164 3.39 -4.63 3.20
CA SER A 164 2.23 -5.46 3.43
C SER A 164 2.20 -5.99 4.87
N GLY A 165 1.02 -5.94 5.48
CA GLY A 165 0.73 -6.54 6.79
C GLY A 165 0.28 -8.00 6.73
N GLY A 166 0.20 -8.60 5.54
CA GLY A 166 -0.09 -10.03 5.38
C GLY A 166 -1.17 -10.36 4.34
N ALA A 167 -2.18 -11.13 4.74
CA ALA A 167 -3.19 -11.71 3.85
C ALA A 167 -4.50 -10.91 3.81
N ARG A 168 -5.21 -10.94 2.67
CA ARG A 168 -6.58 -10.39 2.55
C ARG A 168 -7.59 -11.46 2.96
N ILE A 169 -7.76 -11.65 4.28
CA ILE A 169 -8.62 -12.70 4.88
C ILE A 169 -10.06 -12.64 4.36
N GLN A 170 -10.56 -11.44 4.02
CA GLN A 170 -11.91 -11.23 3.51
C GLN A 170 -12.18 -11.97 2.20
N GLU A 171 -11.13 -12.23 1.41
CA GLU A 171 -11.21 -12.97 0.15
C GLU A 171 -10.81 -14.45 0.30
N GLY A 172 -10.48 -14.89 1.52
CA GLY A 172 -10.21 -16.29 1.87
C GLY A 172 -9.15 -16.95 1.00
N VAL A 173 -9.50 -18.13 0.46
CA VAL A 173 -8.58 -18.92 -0.38
C VAL A 173 -8.19 -18.19 -1.68
N LEU A 174 -9.04 -17.29 -2.18
CA LEU A 174 -8.72 -16.55 -3.41
C LEU A 174 -7.54 -15.61 -3.21
N SER A 175 -7.44 -14.98 -2.03
CA SER A 175 -6.26 -14.20 -1.63
C SER A 175 -5.02 -15.09 -1.51
N LEU A 176 -5.15 -16.29 -0.92
CA LEU A 176 -4.02 -17.23 -0.80
C LEU A 176 -3.48 -17.65 -2.17
N MET A 177 -4.35 -17.93 -3.14
CA MET A 177 -3.94 -18.34 -4.50
C MET A 177 -3.16 -17.26 -5.25
N GLN A 178 -3.25 -15.99 -4.82
CA GLN A 178 -2.44 -14.92 -5.40
C GLN A 178 -0.94 -15.11 -5.15
N MET A 179 -0.56 -15.84 -4.09
CA MET A 179 0.85 -16.20 -3.87
C MET A 179 1.36 -17.02 -5.06
N ALA A 180 0.68 -18.11 -5.41
CA ALA A 180 1.07 -18.96 -6.53
C ALA A 180 1.08 -18.17 -7.85
N LYS A 181 0.03 -17.36 -8.10
CA LYS A 181 -0.08 -16.55 -9.31
C LYS A 181 1.10 -15.59 -9.49
N THR A 182 1.42 -14.83 -8.45
CA THR A 182 2.48 -13.82 -8.50
C THR A 182 3.88 -14.44 -8.52
N SER A 183 4.10 -15.54 -7.79
CA SER A 183 5.36 -16.31 -7.87
C SER A 183 5.60 -16.88 -9.26
N ILE A 184 4.57 -17.40 -9.95
CA ILE A 184 4.71 -17.86 -11.34
C ILE A 184 5.11 -16.70 -12.26
N ALA A 185 4.48 -15.53 -12.10
CA ALA A 185 4.83 -14.35 -12.89
C ALA A 185 6.25 -13.85 -12.62
N ALA A 186 6.71 -13.91 -11.36
CA ALA A 186 8.09 -13.59 -10.99
C ALA A 186 9.09 -14.60 -11.56
N ASN A 187 8.78 -15.90 -11.51
CA ASN A 187 9.63 -16.94 -12.12
C ASN A 187 9.79 -16.75 -13.63
N ARG A 188 8.75 -16.30 -14.33
CA ARG A 188 8.84 -15.96 -15.76
C ARG A 188 9.81 -14.81 -16.06
N MET A 189 10.00 -13.86 -15.13
CA MET A 189 11.05 -12.84 -15.27
C MET A 189 12.44 -13.47 -15.22
N ASN A 190 12.65 -14.39 -14.27
CA ASN A 190 13.91 -15.11 -14.12
C ASN A 190 14.20 -16.01 -15.33
N GLU A 191 13.22 -16.75 -15.82
CA GLU A 191 13.33 -17.57 -17.05
C GLU A 191 13.66 -16.73 -18.29
N ALA A 192 13.14 -15.49 -18.36
CA ALA A 192 13.46 -14.54 -19.42
C ALA A 192 14.82 -13.84 -19.24
N GLY A 193 15.54 -14.08 -18.15
CA GLY A 193 16.81 -13.43 -17.82
C GLY A 193 16.68 -11.94 -17.52
N LEU A 194 15.51 -11.48 -17.07
CA LEU A 194 15.24 -10.08 -16.76
C LEU A 194 15.47 -9.79 -15.27
N PRO A 195 16.20 -8.71 -14.92
CA PRO A 195 16.39 -8.33 -13.53
C PRO A 195 15.06 -8.02 -12.84
N PHE A 196 14.87 -8.61 -11.66
CA PHE A 196 13.74 -8.31 -10.79
C PHE A 196 14.25 -8.01 -9.38
N VAL A 197 13.99 -6.79 -8.90
CA VAL A 197 14.44 -6.32 -7.59
C VAL A 197 13.24 -6.13 -6.67
N ALA A 198 13.19 -6.88 -5.58
CA ALA A 198 12.22 -6.69 -4.51
C ALA A 198 12.84 -5.87 -3.36
N VAL A 199 12.25 -4.72 -3.07
CA VAL A 199 12.61 -3.85 -1.95
C VAL A 199 11.60 -4.05 -0.83
N LEU A 200 12.03 -4.72 0.24
CA LEU A 200 11.20 -4.97 1.42
C LEU A 200 11.21 -3.75 2.32
N ALA A 201 10.08 -3.06 2.44
CA ALA A 201 9.93 -1.90 3.30
C ALA A 201 9.04 -2.21 4.50
N ASN A 202 9.23 -1.48 5.60
CA ASN A 202 8.48 -1.73 6.83
C ASN A 202 6.98 -1.38 6.67
N PRO A 203 6.05 -2.29 7.02
CA PRO A 203 6.22 -3.73 7.26
C PRO A 203 6.16 -4.54 5.96
N ALA A 204 6.90 -5.65 5.87
CA ALA A 204 6.81 -6.60 4.76
C ALA A 204 6.61 -8.02 5.31
N THR A 205 5.34 -8.43 5.45
CA THR A 205 4.97 -9.72 6.05
C THR A 205 3.99 -10.51 5.19
N GLY A 206 3.78 -11.79 5.56
CA GLY A 206 2.73 -12.66 5.01
C GLY A 206 2.85 -12.91 3.51
N GLN A 207 1.73 -12.80 2.79
CA GLN A 207 1.60 -13.32 1.43
C GLN A 207 2.55 -12.63 0.45
N ALA A 208 2.67 -11.30 0.47
CA ALA A 208 3.53 -10.58 -0.47
C ALA A 208 5.00 -10.96 -0.28
N TYR A 209 5.47 -10.99 0.98
CA TYR A 209 6.83 -11.43 1.32
C TYR A 209 7.07 -12.89 0.91
N GLY A 210 6.17 -13.81 1.25
CA GLY A 210 6.32 -15.23 0.98
C GLY A 210 5.97 -15.68 -0.45
N SER A 211 5.85 -14.76 -1.42
CA SER A 211 5.45 -15.09 -2.80
C SER A 211 6.36 -14.50 -3.87
N PHE A 212 6.06 -13.31 -4.38
CA PHE A 212 6.82 -12.69 -5.46
C PHE A 212 8.00 -11.87 -4.96
N ALA A 213 8.03 -11.52 -3.67
CA ALA A 213 9.06 -10.66 -3.11
C ALA A 213 10.30 -11.42 -2.59
N ASN A 214 10.29 -12.76 -2.65
CA ASN A 214 11.32 -13.66 -2.14
C ASN A 214 11.43 -14.89 -3.05
#